data_AF-A0A933N2M2-F1
#
_entry.id   AF-A0A933N2M2-F1
#
_cell.length_a   1.000
_cell.length_b   1.000
_cell.length_c   1.000
_cell.angle_alpha   90.00
_cell.angle_beta   90.00
_cell.angle_gamma   90.00
#
_symmetry.space_group_name_H-M   'P 1'
#
loop_
_entity.id
_entity.type
_entity.pdbx_description
1 polymer ?
#
loop_
_entity_poly.entity_id
_entity_poly.type
_entity_poly.pdbx_seq_one_letter_code
_entity_poly.pdbx_strand_id
1 'polypeptide(L)'
;MHSRDFLQKDANELELEIERHCIGLGLDCSDEYQVRLFAHEMLQNMEQLKDAANKGDRSARAKVELFGMVLMMHQANSKAFGSSYMTQFDGLSTKEPAWTALAKALGSELESRNLDEE
;
A
#
# COMPACT_ATOMS: atom_id res chain seq x y z
N MET A 1 -7.87 -15.31 -25.51
CA MET A 1 -6.93 -14.25 -25.11
C MET A 1 -7.74 -13.16 -24.39
N HIS A 2 -8.19 -13.42 -23.16
CA HIS A 2 -9.10 -12.51 -22.43
C HIS A 2 -8.76 -12.36 -20.93
N SER A 3 -7.80 -13.14 -20.40
CA SER A 3 -7.53 -13.18 -18.96
C SER A 3 -6.49 -12.14 -18.50
N ARG A 4 -5.58 -11.68 -19.39
CA ARG A 4 -4.56 -10.68 -19.03
C ARG A 4 -5.14 -9.26 -19.00
N ASP A 5 -5.97 -8.91 -19.98
CA ASP A 5 -6.54 -7.56 -20.08
C ASP A 5 -7.53 -7.25 -18.94
N PHE A 6 -8.27 -8.27 -18.47
CA PHE A 6 -9.15 -8.14 -17.32
C PHE A 6 -8.37 -7.85 -16.02
N LEU A 7 -7.29 -8.61 -15.77
CA LEU A 7 -6.42 -8.39 -14.60
C LEU A 7 -5.74 -7.02 -14.62
N GLN A 8 -5.38 -6.51 -15.81
CA GLN A 8 -4.79 -5.18 -15.94
C GLN A 8 -5.80 -4.06 -15.63
N LYS A 9 -7.05 -4.23 -16.05
CA LYS A 9 -8.11 -3.25 -15.74
C LYS A 9 -8.38 -3.18 -14.24
N ASP A 10 -8.52 -4.33 -13.58
CA ASP A 10 -8.76 -4.40 -12.13
C ASP A 10 -7.58 -3.82 -11.34
N ALA A 11 -6.34 -4.03 -11.81
CA ALA A 11 -5.15 -3.41 -11.22
C ALA A 11 -5.16 -1.88 -11.37
N ASN A 12 -5.50 -1.35 -12.55
CA ASN A 12 -5.57 0.10 -12.76
C ASN A 12 -6.68 0.76 -11.91
N GLU A 13 -7.82 0.08 -11.75
CA GLU A 13 -8.90 0.57 -10.88
C GLU A 13 -8.47 0.56 -9.40
N LEU A 14 -7.80 -0.50 -8.95
CA LEU A 14 -7.26 -0.57 -7.59
C LEU A 14 -6.19 0.50 -7.33
N GLU A 15 -5.32 0.76 -8.30
CA GLU A 15 -4.33 1.84 -8.24
C GLU A 15 -5.00 3.21 -8.07
N LEU A 16 -6.04 3.50 -8.86
CA LEU A 16 -6.79 4.75 -8.77
C LEU A 16 -7.52 4.89 -7.41
N GLU A 17 -8.07 3.81 -6.87
CA GLU A 17 -8.70 3.82 -5.54
C GLU A 17 -7.67 4.06 -4.43
N ILE A 18 -6.46 3.51 -4.55
CA ILE A 18 -5.34 3.81 -3.63
C ILE A 18 -5.03 5.31 -3.68
N GLU A 19 -4.88 5.90 -4.86
CA GLU A 19 -4.63 7.35 -5.01
C GLU A 19 -5.73 8.20 -4.36
N ARG A 20 -7.00 7.84 -4.56
CA ARG A 20 -8.15 8.54 -3.96
C ARG A 20 -8.12 8.49 -2.44
N HIS A 21 -7.75 7.35 -1.85
CA HIS A 21 -7.64 7.23 -0.39
C HIS A 21 -6.47 8.05 0.15
N CYS A 22 -5.34 8.10 -0.55
CA CYS A 22 -4.22 8.95 -0.16
C CYS A 22 -4.64 10.43 -0.16
N ILE A 23 -5.33 10.89 -1.20
CA ILE A 23 -5.90 12.25 -1.27
C ILE A 23 -6.89 12.49 -0.13
N GLY A 24 -7.81 11.55 0.12
CA GLY A 24 -8.83 11.67 1.17
C GLY A 24 -8.24 11.74 2.59
N LEU A 25 -7.08 11.11 2.80
CA LEU A 25 -6.33 11.14 4.05
C LEU A 25 -5.37 12.34 4.16
N GLY A 26 -5.19 13.11 3.08
CA GLY A 26 -4.16 14.15 3.00
C GLY A 26 -2.74 13.58 3.02
N LEU A 27 -2.57 12.33 2.59
CA LEU A 27 -1.28 11.63 2.53
C LEU A 27 -0.58 11.94 1.22
N ASP A 28 0.53 12.68 1.28
CA ASP A 28 1.39 12.90 0.12
C ASP A 28 2.30 11.69 -0.09
N CYS A 29 2.00 10.85 -1.09
CA CYS A 29 2.78 9.67 -1.40
C CYS A 29 4.16 9.95 -2.01
N SER A 30 4.45 11.21 -2.37
CA SER A 30 5.80 11.64 -2.77
C SER A 30 6.66 12.07 -1.59
N ASP A 31 6.06 12.28 -0.41
CA ASP A 31 6.76 12.60 0.83
C ASP A 31 7.10 11.31 1.60
N GLU A 32 8.35 10.87 1.48
CA GLU A 32 8.86 9.67 2.16
C GLU A 32 8.65 9.68 3.69
N TYR A 33 8.62 10.85 4.33
CA TYR A 33 8.36 10.91 5.76
C TYR A 33 6.91 10.56 6.07
N GLN A 34 5.96 11.12 5.32
CA GLN A 34 4.54 10.83 5.52
C GLN A 34 4.21 9.35 5.22
N VAL A 35 4.76 8.79 4.16
CA VAL A 35 4.52 7.39 3.79
C VAL A 35 5.11 6.43 4.83
N ARG A 36 6.30 6.73 5.38
CA ARG A 36 6.88 5.95 6.49
C ARG A 36 6.06 6.07 7.76
N LEU A 37 5.59 7.27 8.10
CA LEU A 37 4.73 7.46 9.28
C LEU A 37 3.43 6.67 9.16
N PHE A 38 2.82 6.65 7.98
CA PHE A 38 1.66 5.82 7.69
C PHE A 38 2.00 4.32 7.88
N ALA A 39 3.09 3.83 7.29
CA ALA A 39 3.51 2.44 7.42
C ALA A 39 3.73 2.03 8.89
N HIS A 40 4.45 2.88 9.64
CA HIS A 40 4.68 2.69 11.06
C HIS A 40 3.37 2.65 11.85
N GLU A 41 2.48 3.62 11.64
CA GLU A 41 1.19 3.66 12.33
C GLU A 41 0.35 2.42 12.05
N MET A 42 0.29 1.97 10.80
CA MET A 42 -0.46 0.78 10.42
C MET A 42 0.09 -0.46 11.12
N LEU A 43 1.41 -0.68 11.08
CA LEU A 43 2.01 -1.87 11.67
C LEU A 43 2.06 -1.83 13.19
N GLN A 44 2.09 -0.64 13.79
CA GLN A 44 2.08 -0.49 15.24
C GLN A 44 0.67 -0.58 15.85
N ASN A 45 -0.33 0.00 15.19
CA ASN A 45 -1.64 0.27 15.78
C ASN A 45 -2.80 -0.39 15.02
N MET A 46 -2.53 -1.44 14.22
CA MET A 46 -3.54 -2.08 13.35
C MET A 46 -4.83 -2.43 14.09
N GLU A 47 -4.73 -3.07 15.27
CA GLU A 47 -5.90 -3.54 16.00
C GLU A 47 -6.71 -2.37 16.59
N GLN A 48 -6.03 -1.32 17.08
CA GLN A 48 -6.67 -0.10 17.55
C GLN A 48 -7.37 0.65 16.42
N LEU A 49 -6.74 0.71 15.23
CA LEU A 49 -7.32 1.32 14.04
C LEU A 49 -8.56 0.55 13.56
N LYS A 50 -8.53 -0.79 13.58
CA LYS A 50 -9.71 -1.62 13.26
C LYS A 50 -10.85 -1.39 14.26
N ASP A 51 -10.55 -1.35 15.57
CA ASP A 51 -11.56 -1.09 16.60
C ASP A 51 -12.19 0.30 16.43
N ALA A 52 -11.37 1.34 16.18
CA ALA A 52 -11.86 2.69 15.89
C ALA A 52 -12.73 2.72 14.62
N ALA A 53 -12.31 2.05 13.54
CA ALA A 53 -13.08 1.95 12.30
C ALA A 53 -14.44 1.27 12.51
N ASN A 54 -14.49 0.23 13.35
CA ASN A 54 -15.72 -0.46 13.74
C ASN A 54 -16.64 0.43 14.58
N LYS A 55 -16.08 1.34 15.38
CA LYS A 55 -16.80 2.35 16.16
C LYS A 55 -17.23 3.58 15.35
N GLY A 56 -16.93 3.60 14.04
CA GLY A 56 -17.40 4.64 13.12
C GLY A 56 -16.39 5.75 12.83
N ASP A 57 -15.14 5.63 13.29
CA ASP A 57 -14.07 6.55 12.90
C ASP A 57 -13.76 6.36 11.40
N ARG A 58 -14.07 7.40 10.61
CA ARG A 58 -13.89 7.39 9.16
C ARG A 58 -12.43 7.48 8.75
N SER A 59 -11.60 8.18 9.52
CA SER A 59 -10.17 8.28 9.22
C SER A 59 -9.50 6.93 9.47
N ALA A 60 -9.82 6.27 10.58
CA ALA A 60 -9.30 4.93 10.88
C ALA A 60 -9.74 3.92 9.81
N ARG A 61 -11.00 3.99 9.37
CA ARG A 61 -11.52 3.15 8.28
C ARG A 61 -10.75 3.35 6.97
N ALA A 62 -10.57 4.59 6.54
CA ALA A 62 -9.84 4.90 5.31
C ALA A 62 -8.38 4.42 5.36
N LYS A 63 -7.71 4.50 6.52
CA LYS A 63 -6.34 3.96 6.70
C LYS A 63 -6.30 2.45 6.58
N VAL A 64 -7.24 1.74 7.22
CA VAL A 64 -7.34 0.27 7.15
C VAL A 64 -7.67 -0.19 5.72
N GLU A 65 -8.59 0.49 5.04
CA GLU A 65 -8.95 0.20 3.64
C GLU A 65 -7.75 0.43 2.71
N LEU A 66 -7.05 1.56 2.86
CA LEU A 66 -5.83 1.86 2.09
C LEU A 66 -4.77 0.78 2.28
N PHE A 67 -4.49 0.39 3.53
CA PHE A 67 -3.55 -0.68 3.82
C PHE A 67 -3.97 -2.02 3.18
N GLY A 68 -5.26 -2.37 3.26
CA GLY A 68 -5.80 -3.57 2.63
C GLY A 68 -5.63 -3.57 1.11
N MET A 69 -5.88 -2.44 0.45
CA MET A 69 -5.70 -2.30 -1.00
C MET A 69 -4.24 -2.43 -1.43
N VAL A 70 -3.30 -1.83 -0.68
CA VAL A 70 -1.86 -1.98 -0.95
C VAL A 70 -1.43 -3.43 -0.83
N LEU A 71 -1.91 -4.16 0.19
CA LEU A 71 -1.64 -5.60 0.32
C LEU A 71 -2.24 -6.42 -0.83
N MET A 72 -3.47 -6.11 -1.26
CA MET A 72 -4.09 -6.78 -2.41
C MET A 72 -3.30 -6.55 -3.69
N MET A 73 -2.87 -5.30 -3.95
CA MET A 73 -2.02 -4.95 -5.09
C MET A 73 -0.70 -5.71 -5.04
N HIS A 74 -0.05 -5.75 -3.87
CA HIS A 74 1.20 -6.47 -3.68
C HIS A 74 1.04 -7.97 -3.98
N GLN A 75 -0.02 -8.61 -3.47
CA GLN A 75 -0.29 -10.02 -3.72
C GLN A 75 -0.61 -10.30 -5.20
N ALA A 76 -1.37 -9.42 -5.86
CA ALA A 76 -1.68 -9.55 -7.28
C ALA A 76 -0.41 -9.48 -8.13
N ASN A 77 0.45 -8.48 -7.89
CA ASN A 77 1.71 -8.30 -8.61
C ASN A 77 2.70 -9.43 -8.32
N SER A 78 2.81 -9.88 -7.07
CA SER A 78 3.67 -11.03 -6.74
C SER A 78 3.24 -12.31 -7.44
N LYS A 79 1.93 -12.53 -7.63
CA LYS A 79 1.41 -13.69 -8.38
C LYS A 79 1.64 -13.57 -9.89
N ALA A 80 1.52 -12.36 -10.43
CA ALA A 80 1.64 -12.12 -11.88
C ALA A 80 3.10 -12.07 -12.36
N PHE A 81 4.00 -11.48 -11.55
CA PHE A 81 5.36 -11.13 -11.95
C PHE A 81 6.46 -11.77 -11.07
N GLY A 82 6.08 -12.54 -10.05
CA GLY A 82 7.00 -13.18 -9.09
C GLY A 82 7.33 -12.29 -7.89
N SER A 83 7.94 -12.86 -6.84
CA SER A 83 8.24 -12.15 -5.59
C SER A 83 9.23 -10.99 -5.75
N SER A 84 10.09 -11.04 -6.77
CA SER A 84 11.05 -9.98 -7.09
C SER A 84 10.46 -8.89 -8.00
N TYR A 85 9.14 -8.81 -8.18
CA TYR A 85 8.54 -7.84 -9.10
C TYR A 85 8.93 -6.39 -8.77
N MET A 86 9.11 -6.04 -7.50
CA MET A 86 9.42 -4.67 -7.07
C MET A 86 10.75 -4.16 -7.64
N THR A 87 11.74 -5.03 -7.92
CA THR A 87 13.01 -4.62 -8.53
C THR A 87 12.89 -4.24 -10.01
N GLN A 88 11.76 -4.56 -10.64
CA GLN A 88 11.47 -4.29 -12.05
C GLN A 88 10.66 -2.99 -12.24
N PHE A 89 10.08 -2.45 -11.16
CA PHE A 89 9.25 -1.25 -11.21
C PHE A 89 10.04 0.07 -11.05
N ASP A 90 11.24 0.02 -10.46
CA ASP A 90 12.12 1.20 -10.33
C ASP A 90 12.51 1.83 -11.69
N GLY A 91 12.37 1.07 -12.79
CA GLY A 91 12.71 1.53 -14.15
C GLY A 91 11.56 2.08 -14.99
N LEU A 92 10.29 1.98 -14.55
CA LEU A 92 9.13 2.21 -15.43
C LEU A 92 8.31 3.47 -15.14
N SER A 93 8.70 4.31 -14.17
CA SER A 93 7.99 5.57 -13.97
C SER A 93 8.93 6.69 -13.52
N THR A 94 8.82 7.84 -14.17
CA THR A 94 9.31 9.12 -13.63
C THR A 94 8.39 9.66 -12.53
N LYS A 95 7.40 8.88 -12.09
CA LYS A 95 6.42 9.15 -11.02
C LYS A 95 6.03 7.81 -10.42
N GLU A 96 6.72 7.39 -9.36
CA GLU A 96 6.37 6.15 -8.67
C GLU A 96 4.89 6.23 -8.24
N PRO A 97 4.02 5.30 -8.69
CA PRO A 97 2.61 5.35 -8.31
C PRO A 97 2.43 5.21 -6.80
N ALA A 98 1.35 5.77 -6.25
CA ALA A 98 1.13 5.86 -4.82
C ALA A 98 1.26 4.49 -4.11
N TRP A 99 0.77 3.42 -4.72
CA TRP A 99 0.85 2.08 -4.18
C TRP A 99 2.30 1.56 -4.05
N THR A 100 3.21 1.91 -4.98
CA THR A 100 4.61 1.50 -4.88
C THR A 100 5.31 2.17 -3.71
N ALA A 101 5.08 3.47 -3.49
CA ALA A 101 5.64 4.18 -2.34
C ALA A 101 5.18 3.55 -1.02
N LEU A 102 3.88 3.27 -0.91
CA LEU A 102 3.29 2.61 0.25
C LEU A 102 3.84 1.19 0.46
N ALA A 103 3.93 0.40 -0.60
CA ALA A 103 4.46 -0.97 -0.53
C ALA A 103 5.92 -0.99 -0.11
N LYS A 104 6.75 -0.08 -0.64
CA LYS A 104 8.17 0.09 -0.24
C LYS A 104 8.27 0.45 1.24
N ALA A 105 7.52 1.44 1.71
CA ALA A 105 7.56 1.86 3.11
C ALA A 105 7.10 0.75 4.08
N LEU A 106 6.04 0.00 3.72
CA LEU A 106 5.59 -1.15 4.51
C LEU A 106 6.64 -2.27 4.57
N GLY A 107 7.31 -2.54 3.44
CA GLY A 107 8.41 -3.51 3.39
C GLY A 107 9.56 -3.09 4.30
N SER A 108 10.03 -1.85 4.19
CA SER A 108 11.14 -1.34 5.02
C SER A 108 10.82 -1.32 6.51
N GLU A 109 9.59 -1.00 6.91
CA GLU A 109 9.16 -1.02 8.31
C GLU A 109 9.10 -2.46 8.86
N LEU A 110 8.63 -3.43 8.07
CA LEU A 110 8.65 -4.86 8.45
C LEU A 110 10.08 -5.39 8.57
N GLU A 111 10.96 -5.06 7.63
CA GLU A 111 12.38 -5.42 7.68
C GLU A 111 13.05 -4.86 8.94
N SER A 112 12.79 -3.60 9.26
CA SER A 112 13.33 -2.95 10.46
C SER A 112 12.89 -3.66 11.75
N ARG A 113 11.61 -4.08 11.82
CA ARG A 113 11.08 -4.83 12.98
C ARG A 113 11.69 -6.21 13.13
N ASN A 114 11.95 -6.90 12.02
CA ASN A 114 12.62 -8.21 12.07
C ASN A 114 14.08 -8.09 12.52
N LEU A 115 14.76 -6.98 12.20
CA LEU A 115 16.14 -6.71 12.65
C LEU A 115 16.22 -6.36 14.14
N ASP A 116 15.13 -5.87 14.74
CA ASP A 116 15.05 -5.59 16.18
C ASP A 116 14.77 -6.86 17.03
N GLU A 117 14.43 -7.99 16.39
CA GLU A 117 14.16 -9.28 17.03
C GLU A 117 15.37 -10.25 17.04
N GLU A 118 16.47 -9.92 16.35
CA GLU A 118 17.77 -10.66 16.34
C GLU A 118 18.79 -10.12 17.35
#